data_AF-A0A7C7Y7T7-F1
#
_entry.id   AF-A0A7C7Y7T7-F1
#
_cell.length_a   1.000
_cell.length_b   1.000
_cell.length_c   1.000
_cell.angle_alpha   90.00
_cell.angle_beta   90.00
_cell.angle_gamma   90.00
#
_symmetry.space_group_name_H-M   'P 1'
#
loop_
_entity.id
_entity.type
_entity.pdbx_description
1 polymer ?
#
loop_
_entity_poly.entity_id
_entity_poly.type
_entity_poly.pdbx_seq_one_letter_code
_entity_poly.pdbx_strand_id
1 'polypeptide(L)' 'MAIMIILNQQPYDGTDVTWNALRLAKQLVSDGEEVRIFLMNDSVDLARDGIEPPPGVEDMVQMTKDL' A
#
# COMPACT_ATOMS: atom_id res chain seq x y z
N MET A 1 2.03 -19.88 -5.09
CA MET A 1 2.32 -18.97 -6.22
C MET A 1 2.16 -17.58 -5.66
N ALA A 2 3.10 -16.66 -5.86
CA ALA A 2 3.02 -15.35 -5.23
C ALA A 2 2.25 -14.36 -6.13
N ILE A 3 1.33 -13.60 -5.54
CA ILE A 3 0.61 -12.51 -6.22
C ILE A 3 1.46 -11.25 -6.07
N MET A 4 1.89 -10.69 -7.21
CA MET A 4 2.65 -9.43 -7.25
C MET A 4 1.70 -8.25 -7.44
N ILE A 5 1.76 -7.28 -6.54
CA ILE A 5 1.10 -5.98 -6.67
C ILE A 5 2.18 -4.92 -6.85
N ILE A 6 2.12 -4.18 -7.96
CA ILE A 6 3.05 -3.09 -8.25
C ILE A 6 2.34 -1.77 -7.99
N LEU A 7 2.92 -0.96 -7.10
CA LEU A 7 2.47 0.40 -6.85
C LEU A 7 3.45 1.37 -7.49
N ASN A 8 2.94 2.41 -8.13
CA ASN A 8 3.76 3.42 -8.80
C ASN A 8 3.25 4.86 -8.62
N GLN A 9 2.16 5.03 -7.88
CA GLN A 9 1.48 6.30 -7.67
C GLN A 9 1.81 6.83 -6.27
N GLN A 10 1.90 8.16 -6.15
CA GLN A 10 2.18 8.83 -4.89
C GLN A 10 1.09 8.46 -3.87
N PRO A 11 1.45 8.09 -2.63
CA PRO A 11 0.45 7.92 -1.59
C PRO A 11 -0.21 9.27 -1.27
N TYR A 12 -1.50 9.23 -0.94
CA TYR A 12 -2.30 10.38 -0.52
C TYR A 12 -2.48 11.45 -1.62
N ASP A 13 -2.46 11.06 -2.90
CA ASP A 13 -2.58 11.98 -4.03
C ASP A 13 -4.03 12.39 -4.37
N GLY A 14 -4.98 12.08 -3.49
CA GLY A 14 -6.40 12.35 -3.66
C GLY A 14 -7.16 11.26 -4.45
N THR A 15 -6.49 10.20 -4.88
CA THR A 15 -7.13 9.01 -5.46
C THR A 15 -7.15 7.83 -4.50
N ASP A 16 -8.06 6.89 -4.73
CA ASP A 16 -8.18 5.67 -3.91
C ASP A 16 -7.34 4.50 -4.45
N VAL A 17 -6.48 4.71 -5.45
CA VAL A 17 -5.77 3.61 -6.16
C VAL A 17 -4.88 2.84 -5.21
N THR A 18 -3.95 3.53 -4.52
CA THR A 18 -3.04 2.92 -3.56
C THR A 18 -3.79 2.28 -2.39
N TRP A 19 -4.80 2.97 -1.86
CA TRP A 19 -5.60 2.48 -0.75
C TRP A 19 -6.35 1.18 -1.10
N ASN A 20 -7.00 1.14 -2.27
CA ASN A 20 -7.70 -0.06 -2.74
C ASN A 20 -6.74 -1.23 -2.97
N ALA A 21 -5.54 -0.97 -3.49
CA ALA A 21 -4.53 -2.00 -3.69
C ALA A 21 -4.05 -2.60 -2.35
N LEU A 22 -3.84 -1.77 -1.32
CA LEU A 22 -3.46 -2.25 0.02
C LEU A 22 -4.61 -3.03 0.69
N ARG A 23 -5.87 -2.61 0.50
CA ARG A 23 -7.04 -3.38 0.97
C ARG A 23 -7.15 -4.74 0.29
N LEU A 24 -6.90 -4.80 -1.02
CA LEU A 24 -6.86 -6.06 -1.76
C LEU A 24 -5.72 -6.96 -1.25
N ALA A 25 -4.53 -6.41 -1.06
CA ALA A 25 -3.38 -7.14 -0.51
C ALA A 25 -3.72 -7.76 0.85
N LYS A 26 -4.34 -6.98 1.75
CA LYS A 26 -4.79 -7.45 3.07
C LYS A 26 -5.79 -8.61 2.98
N GLN A 27 -6.75 -8.52 2.05
CA GLN A 27 -7.72 -9.59 1.85
C GLN A 27 -7.04 -10.87 1.32
N LEU A 28 -6.14 -10.75 0.34
CA LEU A 28 -5.40 -11.87 -0.21
C LEU A 28 -4.53 -12.57 0.85
N VAL A 29 -3.85 -11.81 1.72
CA VAL A 29 -3.12 -12.35 2.87
C VAL A 29 -4.07 -13.08 3.82
N SER A 30 -5.23 -12.50 4.12
CA SER A 30 -6.26 -13.14 4.97
C SER A 30 -6.81 -14.43 4.36
N ASP A 31 -6.83 -14.54 3.03
CA ASP A 31 -7.29 -15.73 2.30
C ASP A 31 -6.19 -16.81 2.19
N GLY A 32 -4.99 -16.53 2.71
CA GLY A 32 -3.86 -17.46 2.75
C GLY A 32 -2.91 -17.39 1.55
N GLU A 33 -3.05 -16.37 0.70
CA GLU A 33 -2.19 -16.18 -0.47
C GLU A 33 -0.87 -15.49 -0.09
N GLU A 34 0.22 -15.86 -0.77
CA GLU A 34 1.50 -15.15 -0.67
C GLU A 34 1.42 -13.87 -1.51
N VAL A 35 1.46 -12.71 -0.87
CA VAL A 35 1.45 -11.41 -1.55
C VAL A 35 2.84 -10.78 -1.53
N ARG A 36 3.25 -10.19 -2.66
CA ARG A 36 4.46 -9.38 -2.77
C ARG A 36 4.09 -8.00 -3.28
N ILE A 37 4.50 -6.97 -2.55
CA ILE A 37 4.33 -5.58 -2.97
C ILE A 37 5.65 -5.07 -3.51
N PHE A 38 5.64 -4.56 -4.74
CA PHE A 38 6.78 -3.89 -5.34
C PHE A 38 6.47 -2.40 -5.48
N LEU A 39 7.19 -1.58 -4.70
CA LEU A 39 7.09 -0.14 -4.73
C LEU A 39 8.07 0.43 -5.75
N MET A 40 7.58 1.28 -6.65
CA MET A 40 8.40 2.03 -7.60
C MET A 40 7.88 3.46 -7.78
N ASN A 41 8.67 4.31 -8.42
CA ASN A 41 8.36 5.73 -8.62
C ASN A 41 7.95 6.41 -7.30
N ASP A 42 6.85 7.16 -7.29
CA ASP A 42 6.42 7.94 -6.12
C ASP A 42 5.81 7.08 -5.01
N SER A 43 5.46 5.82 -5.30
CA SER A 43 4.92 4.91 -4.28
C SER A 43 5.96 4.48 -3.23
N VAL A 44 7.25 4.70 -3.47
CA VAL A 44 8.31 4.38 -2.50
C VAL A 44 8.16 5.16 -1.19
N ASP A 45 7.39 6.26 -1.21
CA ASP A 45 7.03 7.03 -0.02
C ASP A 45 6.23 6.19 0.99
N LEU A 46 5.52 5.13 0.57
CA LEU A 46 4.83 4.19 1.47
C LEU A 46 5.79 3.44 2.41
N ALA A 47 7.07 3.38 2.08
CA ALA A 47 8.11 2.72 2.88
C ALA A 47 9.09 3.70 3.55
N ARG A 48 8.93 5.01 3.34
CA ARG A 48 9.80 6.01 3.96
C ARG A 48 9.32 6.37 5.35
N ASP A 49 10.26 6.60 6.26
CA ASP A 49 9.96 7.19 7.56
C ASP A 49 9.63 8.69 7.42
N GLY A 50 8.77 9.18 8.32
CA GLY A 50 8.38 10.60 8.37
C GLY A 50 7.31 11.02 7.37
N ILE A 51 6.71 10.07 6.63
CA ILE A 51 5.49 10.31 5.86
C ILE A 51 4.29 10.16 6.81
N GLU A 52 3.52 11.23 6.95
CA GLU A 52 2.30 11.25 7.78
C GLU A 52 1.05 11.33 6.89
N PRO A 53 -0.03 10.60 7.23
CA PRO A 53 -1.27 10.68 6.48
C PRO A 53 -1.93 12.07 6.66
N PRO A 54 -2.59 12.60 5.63
CA PRO A 54 -3.44 13.78 5.79
C PRO A 54 -4.57 13.55 6.81
N PRO A 55 -5.10 14.62 7.44
CA PRO A 55 -6.18 14.49 8.40
C PRO A 55 -7.40 13.77 7.82
N GLY A 56 -7.89 12.75 8.54
CA GLY A 56 -9.08 11.97 8.15
C GLY A 56 -8.83 10.89 7.09
N VAL A 57 -7.58 10.68 6.67
CA VAL A 57 -7.19 9.60 5.75
C VAL A 57 -6.56 8.45 6.53
N GLU A 58 -6.80 7.22 6.08
CA GLU A 58 -6.18 6.03 6.67
C GLU A 58 -4.66 6.02 6.42
N ASP A 59 -3.89 5.52 7.39
CA ASP A 59 -2.44 5.50 7.31
C ASP A 59 -1.95 4.39 6.36
N MET A 60 -1.79 4.73 5.08
CA MET A 60 -1.28 3.81 4.06
C MET A 60 0.16 3.35 4.28
N VAL A 61 0.99 4.12 5.01
CA VAL A 61 2.33 3.67 5.42
C VAL A 61 2.20 2.54 6.42
N GLN A 62 1.34 2.71 7.44
CA GLN A 62 1.09 1.66 8.42
C GLN A 62 0.43 0.43 7.78
N MET A 63 -0.56 0.63 6.90
CA MET A 63 -1.18 -0.46 6.14
C MET A 63 -0.15 -1.26 5.35
N THR A 64 0.86 -0.61 4.79
CA THR A 64 1.94 -1.28 4.05
C THR A 64 2.86 -2.08 4.98
N LYS A 65 3.14 -1.57 6.20
CA LYS A 65 3.96 -2.24 7.22
C LYS A 65 3.26 -3.43 7.89
N ASP A 66 1.93 -3.45 7.88
CA ASP A 66 1.11 -4.52 8.45
C ASP A 66 0.95 -5.73 7.52
N LEU A 67 1.42 -5.64 6.27
CA LEU A 67 1.39 -6.71 5.25
C LEU A 67 2.69 -7.52 5.25
#